data_AF-B6HVV4-F1
#
_entry.id   AF-B6HVV4-F1
#
_cell.length_a   1.000
_cell.length_b   1.000
_cell.length_c   1.000
_cell.angle_alpha   90.00
_cell.angle_beta   90.00
_cell.angle_gamma   90.00
#
_symmetry.space_group_name_H-M   'P 1'
#
loop_
_entity.id
_entity.type
_entity.pdbx_description
1 polymer ?
#
loop_
_entity_poly.entity_id
_entity_poly.type
_entity_poly.pdbx_seq_one_letter_code
_entity_poly.pdbx_strand_id
1 'polypeptide(L)'
;MTVDNPTDVLYTVNLVTQGLCIPIVTVFVALRFYTRFRFKQSLGVEDLACTIAWFLFMGYCAIAIVLSQHGGGYKFNELSPNEKIAFQKFCYIATILYCPMALFVKIALLAILTRIFAPYRGKVWFIYIFLGCLCCYYIVALIIKIRICYPIPRYWLGDQVEGSCLDQNAALVADSVISVVSDIIILIIPLPLTWSLQMSLNRKLRVIGLLGAGGLATGFSLYRLIMVLKGSSDQGLMFVRVILSGNAEGGVGLICACLPVLNVMFAHYKKQYSSQKYYQNGGSTHPLSDRKSAPASNVAADWDKVTNFGDQSHLISFAGPPEAGESGESIHNQDGIRKTVAVSQTVERS
;
A
#
# COMPACT_ATOMS: atom_id res chain seq x y z
N MET A 1 28.28 -16.48 24.31
CA MET A 1 28.15 -15.07 23.90
C MET A 1 29.51 -14.42 24.05
N THR A 2 30.34 -14.51 23.02
CA THR A 2 31.65 -13.85 22.93
C THR A 2 31.69 -13.19 21.57
N VAL A 3 31.65 -11.87 21.56
CA VAL A 3 31.49 -11.01 20.38
C VAL A 3 32.87 -10.71 19.77
N ASP A 4 33.64 -11.76 19.44
CA ASP A 4 35.00 -11.60 18.87
C ASP A 4 35.18 -12.30 17.52
N ASN A 5 34.14 -12.96 17.01
CA ASN A 5 34.15 -13.58 15.67
C ASN A 5 33.16 -12.87 14.72
N PRO A 6 33.58 -12.45 13.51
CA PRO A 6 32.69 -11.80 12.53
C PRO A 6 31.52 -12.69 12.09
N THR A 7 31.61 -14.01 12.30
CA THR A 7 30.58 -15.02 12.05
C THR A 7 29.46 -15.01 13.10
N ASP A 8 29.77 -14.75 14.37
CA ASP A 8 28.78 -14.63 15.45
C ASP A 8 27.93 -13.35 15.33
N VAL A 9 28.50 -12.31 14.70
CA VAL A 9 27.80 -11.05 14.42
C VAL A 9 26.67 -11.28 13.42
N LEU A 10 26.91 -12.03 12.34
CA LEU A 10 25.87 -12.25 11.32
C LEU A 10 24.72 -13.12 11.85
N TYR A 11 25.04 -14.12 12.67
CA TYR A 11 24.04 -14.92 13.39
C TYR A 11 23.14 -14.02 14.26
N THR A 12 23.75 -13.18 15.10
CA THR A 12 23.03 -12.28 16.01
C THR A 12 22.17 -11.27 15.24
N VAL A 13 22.74 -10.67 14.19
CA VAL A 13 22.03 -9.72 13.32
C VAL A 13 20.83 -10.39 12.66
N ASN A 14 20.96 -11.61 12.16
CA ASN A 14 19.86 -12.31 11.51
C ASN A 14 18.70 -12.56 12.49
N LEU A 15 19.01 -13.06 13.69
CA LEU A 15 18.02 -13.37 14.71
C LEU A 15 17.30 -12.11 15.21
N VAL A 16 18.05 -11.04 15.52
CA VAL A 16 17.50 -9.75 15.94
C VAL A 16 16.63 -9.14 14.84
N THR A 17 17.11 -9.17 13.60
CA THR A 17 16.35 -8.61 12.47
C THR A 17 15.01 -9.30 12.31
N GLN A 18 14.97 -10.64 12.37
CA GLN A 18 13.72 -11.38 12.23
C GLN A 18 12.79 -11.22 13.43
N GLY A 19 13.34 -11.19 14.64
CA GLY A 19 12.59 -10.88 15.86
C GLY A 19 11.91 -9.51 15.83
N LEU A 20 12.49 -8.54 15.12
CA LEU A 20 11.90 -7.21 14.92
C LEU A 20 10.97 -7.14 13.71
N CYS A 21 11.34 -7.73 12.58
CA CYS A 21 10.58 -7.68 11.34
C CYS A 21 9.20 -8.33 11.47
N ILE A 22 9.13 -9.50 12.11
CA ILE A 22 7.88 -10.24 12.31
C ILE A 22 6.80 -9.39 13.00
N PRO A 23 7.02 -8.87 14.23
CA PRO A 23 5.99 -8.11 14.93
C PRO A 23 5.68 -6.79 14.21
N ILE A 24 6.69 -6.09 13.68
CA ILE A 24 6.47 -4.81 12.98
C ILE A 24 5.55 -5.03 11.78
N VAL A 25 5.91 -5.93 10.86
CA VAL A 25 5.11 -6.17 9.64
C VAL A 25 3.70 -6.68 10.01
N THR A 26 3.60 -7.56 11.01
CA THR A 26 2.31 -8.08 11.48
C THR A 26 1.41 -6.98 12.04
N VAL A 27 1.95 -6.03 12.81
CA VAL A 27 1.19 -4.88 13.31
C VAL A 27 0.67 -4.01 12.17
N PHE A 28 1.49 -3.74 11.14
CA PHE A 28 1.05 -2.96 9.98
C PHE A 28 -0.08 -3.65 9.19
N VAL A 29 0.03 -4.96 8.98
CA VAL A 29 -1.01 -5.76 8.30
C VAL A 29 -2.28 -5.83 9.16
N ALA A 30 -2.16 -6.07 10.46
CA ALA A 30 -3.30 -6.08 11.38
C ALA A 30 -4.02 -4.72 11.40
N LEU A 31 -3.26 -3.62 11.43
CA LEU A 31 -3.80 -2.26 11.42
C LEU A 31 -4.49 -1.93 10.08
N ARG A 32 -3.98 -2.47 8.97
CA ARG A 32 -4.65 -2.39 7.66
C ARG A 32 -6.03 -3.04 7.73
N PHE A 33 -6.13 -4.28 8.24
CA PHE A 33 -7.41 -4.98 8.36
C PHE A 33 -8.36 -4.28 9.34
N TYR A 34 -7.87 -3.87 10.50
CA TYR A 34 -8.64 -3.12 11.48
C TYR A 34 -9.26 -1.86 10.84
N THR A 35 -8.47 -1.10 10.07
CA THR A 35 -8.94 0.08 9.34
C THR A 35 -10.05 -0.30 8.34
N ARG A 36 -9.83 -1.33 7.51
CA ARG A 36 -10.82 -1.78 6.52
C ARG A 36 -12.16 -2.15 7.17
N PHE A 37 -12.12 -2.94 8.25
CA PHE A 37 -13.32 -3.34 8.99
C PHE A 37 -14.00 -2.14 9.66
N ARG A 38 -13.23 -1.27 10.33
CA ARG A 38 -13.78 -0.11 11.03
C ARG A 38 -14.44 0.92 10.12
N PHE A 39 -13.93 1.08 8.90
CA PHE A 39 -14.48 1.99 7.88
C PHE A 39 -15.38 1.29 6.85
N LYS A 40 -15.77 0.02 7.10
CA LYS A 40 -16.63 -0.80 6.21
C LYS A 40 -16.21 -0.75 4.74
N GLN A 41 -14.90 -0.76 4.49
CA GLN A 41 -14.35 -0.76 3.13
C GLN A 41 -14.41 -2.17 2.56
N SER A 42 -14.78 -2.29 1.28
CA SER A 42 -14.72 -3.58 0.58
C SER A 42 -13.29 -4.13 0.56
N LEU A 43 -13.18 -5.46 0.72
CA LEU A 43 -11.94 -6.19 0.53
C LEU A 43 -11.67 -6.28 -0.97
N GLY A 44 -10.49 -5.83 -1.38
CA GLY A 44 -10.05 -5.90 -2.77
C GLY A 44 -8.99 -6.97 -2.99
N VAL A 45 -8.61 -7.16 -4.26
CA VAL A 45 -7.51 -8.04 -4.66
C VAL A 45 -6.20 -7.63 -3.96
N GLU A 46 -6.03 -6.33 -3.69
CA GLU A 46 -4.87 -5.82 -2.95
C GLU A 46 -4.78 -6.38 -1.53
N ASP A 47 -5.90 -6.66 -0.88
CA ASP A 47 -5.94 -7.14 0.51
C ASP A 47 -5.66 -8.65 0.55
N LEU A 48 -6.18 -9.41 -0.42
CA LEU A 48 -5.87 -10.83 -0.57
C LEU A 48 -4.38 -11.05 -0.88
N ALA A 49 -3.84 -10.33 -1.87
CA ALA A 49 -2.43 -10.43 -2.22
C ALA A 49 -1.51 -10.05 -1.06
N CYS A 50 -1.85 -8.99 -0.30
CA CYS A 50 -1.12 -8.59 0.89
C CYS A 50 -1.15 -9.67 1.99
N THR A 51 -2.30 -10.33 2.19
CA THR A 51 -2.44 -11.42 3.17
C THR A 51 -1.58 -12.62 2.82
N ILE A 52 -1.63 -13.05 1.56
CA ILE A 52 -0.84 -14.18 1.06
C ILE A 52 0.66 -13.85 1.18
N ALA A 53 1.06 -12.65 0.77
CA ALA A 53 2.43 -12.16 0.93
C ALA A 53 2.89 -12.17 2.39
N TRP A 54 2.02 -11.76 3.34
CA TRP A 54 2.33 -11.78 4.76
C TRP A 54 2.54 -13.20 5.30
N PHE A 55 1.69 -14.16 4.94
CA PHE A 55 1.88 -15.57 5.33
C PHE A 55 3.20 -16.14 4.77
N LEU A 56 3.51 -15.85 3.50
CA LEU A 56 4.76 -16.28 2.88
C LEU A 56 5.98 -15.62 3.55
N PHE A 57 5.87 -14.34 3.90
CA PHE A 57 6.91 -13.61 4.64
C PHE A 57 7.15 -14.20 6.03
N MET A 58 6.10 -14.59 6.75
CA MET A 58 6.20 -15.29 8.03
C MET A 58 6.91 -16.64 7.88
N GLY A 59 6.57 -17.42 6.84
CA GLY A 59 7.27 -18.67 6.53
C GLY A 59 8.74 -18.45 6.17
N TYR A 60 9.04 -17.41 5.41
CA TYR A 60 10.40 -17.05 5.02
C TYR A 60 11.26 -16.64 6.23
N CYS A 61 10.69 -15.86 7.17
CA CYS A 61 11.33 -15.57 8.45
C CYS A 61 11.48 -16.86 9.29
N ALA A 62 10.46 -17.71 9.40
CA ALA A 62 10.59 -18.96 10.17
C ALA A 62 11.76 -19.83 9.68
N ILE A 63 11.93 -19.97 8.36
CA ILE A 63 13.08 -20.68 7.78
C ILE A 63 14.39 -19.99 8.13
N ALA A 64 14.44 -18.67 8.05
CA ALA A 64 15.66 -17.92 8.31
C ALA A 64 16.08 -17.99 9.80
N ILE A 65 15.15 -18.13 10.77
CA ILE A 65 15.46 -18.45 12.18
C ILE A 65 16.06 -19.86 12.28
N VAL A 66 15.42 -20.86 11.65
CA VAL A 66 15.88 -22.25 11.70
C VAL A 66 17.25 -22.41 11.03
N LEU A 67 17.49 -21.68 9.93
CA LEU A 67 18.77 -21.66 9.25
C LEU A 67 19.88 -21.16 10.17
N SER A 68 19.62 -20.10 10.95
CA SER A 68 20.58 -19.62 11.95
C SER A 68 20.92 -20.68 13.00
N GLN A 69 19.96 -21.51 13.42
CA GLN A 69 20.21 -22.60 14.37
C GLN A 69 21.07 -23.73 13.79
N HIS A 70 21.06 -23.92 12.47
CA HIS A 70 21.81 -24.97 11.76
C HIS A 70 23.07 -24.43 11.06
N GLY A 71 23.74 -23.46 11.69
CA GLY A 71 25.01 -22.91 11.21
C GLY A 71 24.91 -21.69 10.28
N GLY A 72 23.72 -21.08 10.14
CA GLY A 72 23.52 -19.84 9.40
C GLY A 72 24.24 -18.65 10.04
N GLY A 73 25.44 -18.36 9.52
CA GLY A 73 26.35 -17.32 10.03
C GLY A 73 27.82 -17.77 10.06
N TYR A 74 28.06 -19.08 10.05
CA TYR A 74 29.39 -19.68 10.00
C TYR A 74 29.84 -19.96 8.55
N LYS A 75 31.15 -20.13 8.35
CA LYS A 75 31.68 -20.46 7.01
C LYS A 75 31.22 -21.84 6.60
N PHE A 76 30.80 -21.99 5.35
CA PHE A 76 30.24 -23.26 4.85
C PHE A 76 31.17 -24.45 5.10
N ASN A 77 32.49 -24.25 5.02
CA ASN A 77 33.49 -25.30 5.20
C ASN A 77 33.61 -25.78 6.66
N GLU A 78 33.28 -24.95 7.64
CA GLU A 78 33.42 -25.23 9.08
C GLU A 78 32.25 -26.06 9.64
N LEU A 79 31.13 -26.19 8.89
CA LEU A 79 29.98 -26.98 9.32
C LEU A 79 30.24 -28.49 9.22
N SER A 80 29.64 -29.27 10.14
CA SER A 80 29.63 -30.73 10.05
C SER A 80 28.86 -31.20 8.81
N PRO A 81 29.10 -32.42 8.29
CA PRO A 81 28.43 -32.93 7.10
C PRO A 81 26.89 -32.94 7.22
N ASN A 82 26.38 -33.28 8.40
CA ASN A 82 24.93 -33.31 8.66
C ASN A 82 24.32 -31.91 8.69
N GLU A 83 25.04 -30.93 9.26
CA GLU A 83 24.61 -29.53 9.29
C GLU A 83 24.66 -28.90 7.89
N LYS A 84 25.64 -29.25 7.06
CA LYS A 84 25.72 -28.81 5.65
C LYS A 84 24.48 -29.23 4.87
N ILE A 85 24.05 -30.48 5.02
CA ILE A 85 22.84 -31.00 4.35
C ILE A 85 21.60 -30.24 4.84
N ALA A 86 21.45 -30.05 6.15
CA ALA A 86 20.32 -29.31 6.72
C ALA A 86 20.30 -27.86 6.23
N PHE A 87 21.46 -27.18 6.27
CA PHE A 87 21.64 -25.81 5.79
C PHE A 87 21.23 -25.69 4.32
N GLN A 88 21.70 -26.57 3.45
CA GLN A 88 21.33 -26.56 2.03
C GLN A 88 19.83 -26.80 1.82
N LYS A 89 19.21 -27.74 2.56
CA LYS A 89 17.74 -27.95 2.49
C LYS A 89 16.97 -26.69 2.85
N PHE A 90 17.32 -26.01 3.94
CA PHE A 90 16.64 -24.76 4.33
C PHE A 90 16.92 -23.62 3.34
N CYS A 91 18.13 -23.52 2.78
CA CYS A 91 18.46 -22.58 1.72
C CYS A 91 17.59 -22.79 0.47
N TYR A 92 17.38 -24.04 0.08
CA TYR A 92 16.51 -24.41 -1.05
C TYR A 92 15.05 -24.03 -0.80
N ILE A 93 14.52 -24.32 0.39
CA ILE A 93 13.14 -23.94 0.73
C ILE A 93 13.01 -22.41 0.77
N ALA A 94 14.03 -21.70 1.28
CA ALA A 94 14.05 -20.24 1.32
C ALA A 94 13.96 -19.62 -0.09
N THR A 95 14.72 -20.11 -1.08
CA THR A 95 14.66 -19.56 -2.45
C THR A 95 13.32 -19.83 -3.12
N ILE A 96 12.70 -20.97 -2.82
CA ILE A 96 11.35 -21.31 -3.29
C ILE A 96 10.30 -20.41 -2.65
N LEU A 97 10.37 -20.14 -1.34
CA LEU A 97 9.40 -19.26 -0.66
C LEU A 97 9.57 -17.77 -1.02
N TYR A 98 10.80 -17.33 -1.24
CA TYR A 98 11.09 -15.95 -1.60
C TYR A 98 10.38 -15.54 -2.92
N CYS A 99 10.35 -16.45 -3.90
CA CYS A 99 9.79 -16.18 -5.23
C CYS A 99 8.30 -15.78 -5.21
N PRO A 100 7.36 -16.59 -4.65
CA PRO A 100 5.97 -16.21 -4.52
C PRO A 100 5.78 -15.05 -3.53
N MET A 101 6.58 -14.96 -2.47
CA MET A 101 6.51 -13.83 -1.53
C MET A 101 6.72 -12.50 -2.26
N ALA A 102 7.81 -12.37 -3.02
CA ALA A 102 8.13 -11.18 -3.81
C ALA A 102 7.04 -10.88 -4.86
N LEU A 103 6.52 -11.93 -5.53
CA LEU A 103 5.43 -11.77 -6.49
C LEU A 103 4.18 -11.17 -5.82
N PHE A 104 3.70 -11.75 -4.72
CA PHE A 104 2.47 -11.27 -4.06
C PHE A 104 2.62 -9.87 -3.46
N VAL A 105 3.81 -9.51 -2.95
CA VAL A 105 4.10 -8.13 -2.54
C VAL A 105 3.95 -7.17 -3.72
N LYS A 106 4.52 -7.52 -4.88
CA LYS A 106 4.42 -6.68 -6.10
C LYS A 106 3.00 -6.61 -6.64
N ILE A 107 2.25 -7.71 -6.61
CA ILE A 107 0.82 -7.72 -6.94
C ILE A 107 0.06 -6.75 -6.04
N ALA A 108 0.31 -6.77 -4.73
CA ALA A 108 -0.35 -5.87 -3.78
C ALA A 108 -0.02 -4.39 -4.08
N LEU A 109 1.25 -4.06 -4.36
CA LEU A 109 1.68 -2.70 -4.72
C LEU A 109 1.07 -2.24 -6.05
N LEU A 110 1.11 -3.07 -7.10
CA LEU A 110 0.54 -2.76 -8.41
C LEU A 110 -0.97 -2.60 -8.34
N ALA A 111 -1.68 -3.43 -7.56
CA ALA A 111 -3.12 -3.28 -7.34
C ALA A 111 -3.48 -1.95 -6.66
N ILE A 112 -2.67 -1.52 -5.68
CA ILE A 112 -2.81 -0.19 -5.06
C ILE A 112 -2.59 0.92 -6.09
N LEU A 113 -1.56 0.80 -6.93
CA LEU A 113 -1.29 1.77 -8.01
C LEU A 113 -2.45 1.83 -9.01
N THR A 114 -3.02 0.70 -9.42
CA THR A 114 -4.21 0.67 -10.30
C THR A 114 -5.36 1.48 -9.73
N ARG A 115 -5.60 1.39 -8.42
CA ARG A 115 -6.66 2.16 -7.75
C ARG A 115 -6.36 3.66 -7.68
N ILE A 116 -5.10 4.03 -7.48
CA ILE A 116 -4.66 5.45 -7.50
C ILE A 116 -4.81 6.03 -8.91
N PHE A 117 -4.48 5.23 -9.93
CA PHE A 117 -4.50 5.60 -11.33
C PHE A 117 -5.81 5.32 -12.05
N ALA A 118 -6.88 4.94 -11.33
CA ALA A 118 -8.19 4.65 -11.91
C ALA A 118 -8.71 5.70 -12.92
N PRO A 119 -8.49 7.02 -12.76
CA PRO A 119 -8.89 8.02 -13.75
C PRO A 119 -8.08 7.96 -15.08
N TYR A 120 -6.87 7.40 -15.06
CA TYR A 120 -5.93 7.39 -16.18
C TYR A 120 -5.87 6.01 -16.85
N ARG A 121 -6.86 5.71 -17.69
CA ARG A 121 -7.03 4.37 -18.30
C ARG A 121 -5.79 3.81 -19.00
N GLY A 122 -5.01 4.65 -19.72
CA GLY A 122 -3.78 4.20 -20.38
C GLY A 122 -2.72 3.67 -19.42
N LYS A 123 -2.54 4.34 -18.26
CA LYS A 123 -1.59 3.88 -17.23
C LYS A 123 -2.06 2.59 -16.56
N VAL A 124 -3.38 2.46 -16.34
CA VAL A 124 -3.98 1.25 -15.76
C VAL A 124 -3.78 0.04 -16.69
N TRP A 125 -3.97 0.21 -18.00
CA TRP A 125 -3.68 -0.84 -18.98
C TRP A 125 -2.23 -1.29 -18.95
N PHE A 126 -1.28 -0.34 -18.91
CA PHE A 126 0.13 -0.65 -18.76
C PHE A 126 0.42 -1.45 -17.48
N ILE A 127 -0.19 -1.07 -16.35
CA ILE A 127 -0.04 -1.81 -15.08
C ILE A 127 -0.53 -3.26 -15.21
N TYR A 128 -1.68 -3.49 -15.85
CA TYR A 128 -2.20 -4.86 -16.02
C TYR A 128 -1.32 -5.72 -16.94
N ILE A 129 -0.80 -5.16 -18.04
CA ILE A 129 0.12 -5.86 -18.93
C ILE A 129 1.40 -6.20 -18.18
N PHE A 130 1.98 -5.23 -17.47
CA PHE A 130 3.19 -5.42 -16.67
C PHE A 130 2.99 -6.47 -15.58
N LEU A 131 1.84 -6.45 -14.88
CA LEU A 131 1.46 -7.45 -13.90
C LEU A 131 1.41 -8.86 -14.51
N GLY A 132 0.82 -9.00 -15.71
CA GLY A 132 0.76 -10.27 -16.43
C GLY A 132 2.15 -10.81 -16.78
N CYS A 133 3.03 -9.96 -17.32
CA CYS A 133 4.41 -10.32 -17.61
C CYS A 133 5.18 -10.74 -16.35
N LEU A 134 5.00 -9.99 -15.25
CA LEU A 134 5.62 -10.28 -13.96
C LEU A 134 5.17 -11.65 -13.43
N CYS A 135 3.86 -11.91 -13.41
CA CYS A 135 3.31 -13.20 -12.99
C CYS A 135 3.87 -14.35 -13.83
N CYS A 136 3.90 -14.20 -15.16
CA CYS A 136 4.46 -15.22 -16.05
C CYS A 136 5.93 -15.54 -15.70
N TYR A 137 6.76 -14.50 -15.56
CA TYR A 137 8.16 -14.68 -15.18
C TYR A 137 8.32 -15.40 -13.84
N TYR A 138 7.65 -14.94 -12.78
CA TYR A 138 7.79 -15.52 -11.44
C TYR A 138 7.26 -16.97 -11.37
N ILE A 139 6.21 -17.31 -12.11
CA ILE A 139 5.70 -18.69 -12.20
C ILE A 139 6.74 -19.60 -12.86
N VAL A 140 7.32 -19.18 -13.99
CA VAL A 140 8.37 -19.94 -14.68
C VAL A 140 9.61 -20.07 -13.80
N ALA A 141 10.04 -18.97 -13.16
CA ALA A 141 11.18 -18.97 -12.25
C ALA A 141 10.96 -19.91 -11.05
N LEU A 142 9.74 -19.97 -10.50
CA LEU A 142 9.39 -20.89 -9.42
C LEU A 142 9.51 -22.35 -9.86
N ILE A 143 9.01 -22.70 -11.06
CA ILE A 143 9.12 -24.05 -11.61
C ILE A 143 10.60 -24.43 -11.80
N ILE A 144 11.41 -23.53 -12.36
CA ILE A 144 12.85 -23.73 -12.54
C ILE A 144 13.54 -23.94 -11.19
N LYS A 145 13.21 -23.15 -10.15
CA LYS A 145 13.78 -23.30 -8.81
C LYS A 145 13.42 -24.62 -8.15
N ILE A 146 12.17 -25.06 -8.28
CA ILE A 146 11.73 -26.37 -7.77
C ILE A 146 12.52 -27.48 -8.47
N ARG A 147 12.79 -27.34 -9.77
CA ARG A 147 13.49 -28.32 -10.60
C ARG A 147 14.95 -27.95 -10.87
N ILE A 148 15.59 -27.21 -9.96
CA ILE A 148 16.95 -26.70 -10.18
C ILE A 148 17.99 -27.81 -10.33
N CYS A 149 17.74 -28.96 -9.71
CA CYS A 149 18.54 -30.17 -9.87
C CYS A 149 17.68 -31.36 -10.28
N TYR A 150 18.24 -32.24 -11.10
CA TYR A 150 17.66 -33.53 -11.45
C TYR A 150 18.65 -34.65 -11.09
N PRO A 151 18.36 -35.50 -10.09
CA PRO A 151 17.21 -35.49 -9.20
C PRO A 151 17.33 -34.44 -8.07
N ILE A 152 16.20 -33.99 -7.49
CA ILE A 152 16.17 -32.93 -6.45
C ILE A 152 17.14 -33.19 -5.28
N PRO A 153 17.31 -34.43 -4.75
CA PRO A 153 18.24 -34.70 -3.66
C PRO A 153 19.71 -34.36 -3.95
N ARG A 154 20.08 -34.25 -5.23
CA ARG A 154 21.41 -33.82 -5.66
C ARG A 154 21.81 -32.45 -5.09
N TYR A 155 20.83 -31.57 -4.86
CA TYR A 155 21.08 -30.22 -4.34
C TYR A 155 21.75 -30.23 -2.97
N TRP A 156 21.36 -31.16 -2.08
CA TRP A 156 21.90 -31.22 -0.71
C TRP A 156 22.82 -32.42 -0.45
N LEU A 157 22.78 -33.47 -1.27
CA LEU A 157 23.67 -34.63 -1.13
C LEU A 157 24.96 -34.51 -1.95
N GLY A 158 25.06 -33.52 -2.84
CA GLY A 158 26.25 -33.35 -3.67
C GLY A 158 26.53 -34.61 -4.51
N ASP A 159 27.80 -34.91 -4.76
CA ASP A 159 28.23 -35.94 -5.72
C ASP A 159 27.89 -37.38 -5.30
N GLN A 160 27.25 -37.56 -4.14
CA GLN A 160 26.71 -38.84 -3.69
C GLN A 160 25.54 -39.33 -4.54
N VAL A 161 24.93 -38.46 -5.34
CA VAL A 161 23.82 -38.79 -6.24
C VAL A 161 24.22 -38.43 -7.67
N GLU A 162 24.04 -39.33 -8.63
CA GLU A 162 24.26 -38.99 -10.04
C GLU A 162 23.17 -38.04 -10.54
N GLY A 163 23.55 -37.01 -11.28
CA GLY A 163 22.62 -36.01 -11.79
C GLY A 163 23.30 -34.69 -12.15
N SER A 164 22.50 -33.76 -12.66
CA SER A 164 22.93 -32.41 -13.02
C SER A 164 22.11 -31.35 -12.31
N CYS A 165 22.74 -30.21 -12.03
CA CYS A 165 22.11 -29.03 -11.46
C CYS A 165 22.32 -27.85 -12.39
N LEU A 166 21.32 -26.99 -12.48
CA LEU A 166 21.44 -25.68 -13.11
C LEU A 166 22.34 -24.78 -12.28
N ASP A 167 22.97 -23.79 -12.92
CA ASP A 167 23.81 -22.82 -12.21
C ASP A 167 22.94 -21.95 -11.27
N GLN A 168 23.11 -22.19 -9.98
CA GLN A 168 22.41 -21.50 -8.91
C GLN A 168 22.76 -20.01 -8.85
N ASN A 169 24.01 -19.63 -9.12
CA ASN A 169 24.42 -18.24 -9.12
C ASN A 169 23.77 -17.50 -10.28
N ALA A 170 23.76 -18.10 -11.47
CA ALA A 170 23.07 -17.54 -12.63
C ALA A 170 21.57 -17.29 -12.34
N ALA A 171 20.90 -18.26 -11.71
CA ALA A 171 19.50 -18.11 -11.29
C ALA A 171 19.32 -16.95 -10.28
N LEU A 172 20.18 -16.86 -9.26
CA LEU A 172 20.14 -15.78 -8.26
C LEU A 172 20.42 -14.39 -8.86
N VAL A 173 21.32 -14.29 -9.83
CA VAL A 173 21.59 -13.05 -10.56
C VAL A 173 20.35 -12.66 -11.37
N ALA A 174 19.78 -13.59 -12.14
CA ALA A 174 18.58 -13.34 -12.94
C ALA A 174 17.41 -12.86 -12.07
N ASP A 175 17.14 -13.53 -10.96
CA ASP A 175 16.13 -13.11 -9.99
C ASP A 175 16.39 -11.71 -9.42
N SER A 176 17.65 -11.42 -9.07
CA SER A 176 18.03 -10.15 -8.47
C SER A 176 17.86 -9.00 -9.46
N VAL A 177 18.26 -9.20 -10.72
CA VAL A 177 18.07 -8.23 -11.81
C VAL A 177 16.59 -7.96 -12.03
N ILE A 178 15.78 -9.02 -12.18
CA ILE A 178 14.35 -8.86 -12.42
C ILE A 178 13.65 -8.22 -11.22
N SER A 179 14.08 -8.51 -9.99
CA SER A 179 13.52 -7.83 -8.82
C SER A 179 13.80 -6.34 -8.86
N VAL A 180 15.06 -5.93 -9.09
CA VAL A 180 15.45 -4.52 -9.17
C VAL A 180 14.71 -3.80 -10.30
N VAL A 181 14.68 -4.39 -11.50
CA VAL A 181 14.01 -3.78 -12.66
C VAL A 181 12.52 -3.59 -12.38
N SER A 182 11.85 -4.61 -11.82
CA SER A 182 10.43 -4.49 -11.51
C SER A 182 10.14 -3.48 -10.39
N ASP A 183 11.00 -3.38 -9.38
CA ASP A 183 10.86 -2.37 -8.32
C ASP A 183 11.02 -0.94 -8.87
N ILE A 184 12.00 -0.73 -9.75
CA ILE A 184 12.22 0.56 -10.44
C ILE A 184 10.99 0.94 -11.28
N ILE A 185 10.42 -0.01 -12.03
CA ILE A 185 9.21 0.24 -12.83
C ILE A 185 8.04 0.64 -11.91
N ILE A 186 7.83 -0.09 -10.81
CA ILE A 186 6.80 0.21 -9.80
C ILE A 186 6.98 1.62 -9.22
N LEU A 187 8.23 2.04 -8.98
CA LEU A 187 8.58 3.35 -8.46
C LEU A 187 8.37 4.48 -9.48
N ILE A 188 8.66 4.22 -10.77
CA ILE A 188 8.53 5.22 -11.84
C ILE A 188 7.06 5.49 -12.18
N ILE A 189 6.19 4.49 -12.15
CA ILE A 189 4.74 4.62 -12.47
C ILE A 189 4.08 5.83 -11.77
N PRO A 190 4.26 6.06 -10.45
CA PRO A 190 3.68 7.20 -9.76
C PRO A 190 4.35 8.57 -10.02
N LEU A 191 5.58 8.64 -10.52
CA LEU A 191 6.33 9.90 -10.64
C LEU A 191 5.68 10.94 -11.56
N PRO A 192 5.20 10.61 -12.78
CA PRO A 192 4.58 11.58 -13.68
C PRO A 192 3.34 12.25 -13.07
N LEU A 193 2.60 11.53 -12.22
CA LEU A 193 1.44 12.07 -11.50
C LEU A 193 1.83 13.02 -10.37
N THR A 194 3.03 12.86 -9.82
CA THR A 194 3.50 13.68 -8.71
C THR A 194 3.99 15.04 -9.21
N TRP A 195 4.49 15.10 -10.45
CA TRP A 195 4.93 16.32 -11.13
C TRP A 195 3.78 17.07 -11.80
N SER A 196 2.83 16.33 -12.37
CA SER A 196 1.67 16.90 -13.04
C SER A 196 0.46 16.88 -12.12
N LEU A 197 -0.06 18.07 -11.81
CA LEU A 197 -1.46 18.31 -11.45
C LEU A 197 -1.84 18.28 -9.96
N GLN A 198 -2.76 19.20 -9.64
CA GLN A 198 -3.32 19.61 -8.35
C GLN A 198 -4.01 18.46 -7.57
N MET A 199 -3.23 17.49 -7.08
CA MET A 199 -3.75 16.40 -6.26
C MET A 199 -4.12 16.90 -4.86
N SER A 200 -5.28 16.47 -4.35
CA SER A 200 -5.63 16.64 -2.93
C SER A 200 -4.51 16.11 -2.03
N LEU A 201 -4.22 16.81 -0.93
CA LEU A 201 -3.12 16.50 0.01
C LEU A 201 -3.09 15.01 0.41
N ASN A 202 -4.27 14.40 0.59
CA ASN A 202 -4.43 13.00 0.95
C ASN A 202 -3.92 12.03 -0.13
N ARG A 203 -4.12 12.32 -1.42
CA ARG A 203 -3.58 11.50 -2.51
C ARG A 203 -2.07 11.67 -2.63
N LYS A 204 -1.60 12.91 -2.48
CA LYS A 204 -0.17 13.25 -2.53
C LYS A 204 0.63 12.51 -1.44
N LEU A 205 0.13 12.50 -0.20
CA LEU A 205 0.77 11.78 0.91
C LEU A 205 0.86 10.27 0.68
N ARG A 206 -0.18 9.64 0.09
CA ARG A 206 -0.13 8.21 -0.25
C ARG A 206 0.95 7.91 -1.28
N VAL A 207 1.04 8.73 -2.32
CA VAL A 207 2.04 8.57 -3.39
C VAL A 207 3.46 8.78 -2.84
N ILE A 208 3.69 9.80 -2.01
CA ILE A 208 4.98 10.03 -1.37
C ILE A 208 5.37 8.86 -0.46
N GLY A 209 4.43 8.34 0.33
CA GLY A 209 4.66 7.16 1.16
C GLY A 209 5.05 5.92 0.35
N LEU A 210 4.37 5.67 -0.77
CA LEU A 210 4.74 4.58 -1.69
C LEU A 210 6.13 4.79 -2.31
N LEU A 211 6.44 6.00 -2.77
CA LEU A 211 7.74 6.31 -3.39
C LEU A 211 8.88 6.16 -2.39
N GLY A 212 8.70 6.64 -1.16
CA GLY A 212 9.72 6.53 -0.10
C GLY A 212 9.98 5.08 0.30
N ALA A 213 8.93 4.33 0.66
CA ALA A 213 9.09 2.94 1.06
C ALA A 213 9.48 2.03 -0.12
N GLY A 214 8.94 2.28 -1.32
CA GLY A 214 9.36 1.61 -2.55
C GLY A 214 10.84 1.84 -2.88
N GLY A 215 11.34 3.07 -2.72
CA GLY A 215 12.75 3.39 -2.93
C GLY A 215 13.69 2.69 -1.95
N LEU A 216 13.27 2.57 -0.68
CA LEU A 216 14.00 1.76 0.30
C LEU A 216 14.04 0.29 -0.10
N ALA A 217 12.91 -0.29 -0.52
CA ALA A 217 12.86 -1.67 -1.02
C ALA A 217 13.78 -1.88 -2.24
N THR A 218 13.75 -0.96 -3.22
CA THR A 218 14.66 -1.00 -4.39
C THR A 218 16.13 -0.93 -3.98
N GLY A 219 16.46 -0.14 -2.95
CA GLY A 219 17.81 -0.08 -2.39
C GLY A 219 18.29 -1.42 -1.85
N PHE A 220 17.43 -2.15 -1.12
CA PHE A 220 17.74 -3.51 -0.65
C PHE A 220 17.88 -4.51 -1.81
N SER A 221 17.01 -4.43 -2.83
CA SER A 221 17.11 -5.23 -4.04
C SER A 221 18.44 -5.00 -4.78
N LEU A 222 18.90 -3.74 -4.86
CA LEU A 222 20.17 -3.38 -5.48
C LEU A 222 21.36 -3.86 -4.66
N TYR A 223 21.30 -3.74 -3.33
CA TYR A 223 22.30 -4.27 -2.42
C TYR A 223 22.46 -5.79 -2.59
N ARG A 224 21.35 -6.53 -2.73
CA ARG A 224 21.38 -7.97 -3.05
C ARG A 224 22.10 -8.22 -4.37
N LEU A 225 21.74 -7.51 -5.44
CA LEU A 225 22.36 -7.69 -6.76
C LEU A 225 23.87 -7.49 -6.71
N ILE A 226 24.34 -6.42 -6.05
CA ILE A 226 25.77 -6.13 -5.89
C ILE A 226 26.48 -7.26 -5.14
N MET A 227 25.86 -7.80 -4.09
CA MET A 227 26.44 -8.92 -3.36
C MET A 227 26.55 -10.17 -4.24
N VAL A 228 25.49 -10.55 -4.94
CA VAL A 228 25.52 -11.74 -5.81
C VAL A 228 26.57 -11.59 -6.91
N LEU A 229 26.70 -10.40 -7.51
CA LEU A 229 27.68 -10.13 -8.58
C LEU A 229 29.13 -10.10 -8.10
N LYS A 230 29.41 -9.56 -6.91
CA LYS A 230 30.77 -9.54 -6.37
C LYS A 230 31.32 -10.93 -6.12
N GLY A 231 30.43 -11.92 -5.95
CA GLY A 231 30.80 -13.24 -5.47
C GLY A 231 31.39 -13.14 -4.06
N SER A 232 31.40 -14.24 -3.33
CA SER A 232 32.30 -14.32 -2.19
C SER A 232 32.90 -15.70 -2.08
N SER A 233 34.06 -15.77 -1.44
CA SER A 233 34.73 -17.04 -1.16
C SER A 233 33.91 -17.99 -0.29
N ASP A 234 32.95 -17.47 0.49
CA ASP A 234 32.09 -18.26 1.38
C ASP A 234 30.62 -18.23 0.93
N GLN A 235 30.21 -19.26 0.19
CA GLN A 235 28.85 -19.38 -0.36
C GLN A 235 27.75 -19.34 0.72
N GLY A 236 28.02 -19.90 1.91
CA GLY A 236 27.09 -19.87 3.05
C GLY A 236 26.82 -18.46 3.59
N LEU A 237 27.88 -17.63 3.70
CA LEU A 237 27.77 -16.25 4.19
C LEU A 237 26.96 -15.38 3.24
N MET A 238 27.16 -15.57 1.93
CA MET A 238 26.40 -14.86 0.90
C MET A 238 24.93 -15.20 0.96
N PHE A 239 24.62 -16.48 1.17
CA PHE A 239 23.24 -16.93 1.23
C PHE A 239 22.47 -16.29 2.38
N VAL A 240 23.09 -16.22 3.57
CA VAL A 240 22.50 -15.54 4.74
C VAL A 240 22.27 -14.05 4.48
N ARG A 241 23.24 -13.37 3.85
CA ARG A 241 23.09 -11.95 3.47
C ARG A 241 21.99 -11.73 2.43
N VAL A 242 21.88 -12.63 1.45
CA VAL A 242 20.80 -12.62 0.46
C VAL A 242 19.44 -12.79 1.15
N ILE A 243 19.34 -13.71 2.12
CA ILE A 243 18.11 -13.89 2.90
C ILE A 243 17.75 -12.63 3.69
N LEU A 244 18.72 -12.02 4.35
CA LEU A 244 18.50 -10.78 5.11
C LEU A 244 18.01 -9.64 4.20
N SER A 245 18.59 -9.51 3.01
CA SER A 245 18.14 -8.52 2.02
C SER A 245 16.73 -8.82 1.50
N GLY A 246 16.38 -10.09 1.31
CA GLY A 246 15.02 -10.51 0.91
C GLY A 246 13.98 -10.23 2.00
N ASN A 247 14.35 -10.40 3.27
CA ASN A 247 13.52 -10.00 4.42
C ASN A 247 13.27 -8.48 4.43
N ALA A 248 14.31 -7.69 4.19
CA ALA A 248 14.18 -6.24 4.13
C ALA A 248 13.30 -5.80 2.95
N GLU A 249 13.50 -6.34 1.76
CA GLU A 249 12.69 -6.08 0.56
C GLU A 249 11.21 -6.44 0.80
N GLY A 250 10.94 -7.67 1.25
CA GLY A 250 9.58 -8.15 1.51
C GLY A 250 8.88 -7.40 2.64
N GLY A 251 9.58 -7.15 3.74
CA GLY A 251 9.05 -6.44 4.90
C GLY A 251 8.73 -4.97 4.59
N VAL A 252 9.65 -4.25 3.95
CA VAL A 252 9.42 -2.86 3.52
C VAL A 252 8.32 -2.79 2.46
N GLY A 253 8.27 -3.75 1.53
CA GLY A 253 7.20 -3.84 0.53
C GLY A 253 5.82 -4.06 1.16
N LEU A 254 5.69 -4.93 2.16
CA LEU A 254 4.45 -5.15 2.91
C LEU A 254 4.03 -3.90 3.69
N ILE A 255 4.96 -3.25 4.39
CA ILE A 255 4.71 -2.00 5.10
C ILE A 255 4.23 -0.92 4.11
N CYS A 256 4.92 -0.78 2.98
CA CYS A 256 4.58 0.13 1.88
C CYS A 256 3.14 -0.11 1.39
N ALA A 257 2.77 -1.36 1.17
CA ALA A 257 1.41 -1.73 0.76
C ALA A 257 0.36 -1.31 1.81
N CYS A 258 0.70 -1.29 3.10
CA CYS A 258 -0.20 -0.91 4.19
C CYS A 258 -0.38 0.62 4.35
N LEU A 259 0.65 1.43 4.04
CA LEU A 259 0.64 2.89 4.24
C LEU A 259 -0.59 3.64 3.69
N PRO A 260 -1.11 3.35 2.48
CA PRO A 260 -2.24 4.10 1.93
C PRO A 260 -3.51 3.99 2.75
N VAL A 261 -3.77 2.82 3.33
CA VAL A 261 -4.94 2.55 4.18
C VAL A 261 -4.78 3.25 5.51
N LEU A 262 -3.58 3.19 6.10
CA LEU A 262 -3.27 3.85 7.37
C LEU A 262 -3.39 5.38 7.28
N ASN A 263 -2.94 5.97 6.18
CA ASN A 263 -3.06 7.41 5.94
C ASN A 263 -4.53 7.88 5.93
N VAL A 264 -5.46 7.02 5.49
CA VAL A 264 -6.90 7.33 5.56
C VAL A 264 -7.35 7.43 7.01
N MET A 265 -6.97 6.44 7.82
CA MET A 265 -7.27 6.40 9.24
C MET A 265 -6.74 7.64 9.97
N PHE A 266 -5.46 7.99 9.77
CA PHE A 266 -4.85 9.16 10.39
C PHE A 266 -5.54 10.47 9.98
N ALA A 267 -5.93 10.61 8.71
CA ALA A 267 -6.67 11.79 8.25
C ALA A 267 -8.05 11.91 8.93
N HIS A 268 -8.75 10.79 9.14
CA HIS A 268 -10.03 10.79 9.87
C HIS A 268 -9.87 11.14 11.35
N TYR A 269 -8.90 10.54 12.04
CA TYR A 269 -8.63 10.86 13.44
C TYR A 269 -8.24 12.32 13.63
N LYS A 270 -7.37 12.87 12.76
CA LYS A 270 -6.99 14.29 12.82
C LYS A 270 -8.19 15.21 12.64
N LYS A 271 -9.09 14.90 11.69
CA LYS A 271 -10.32 15.67 11.49
C LYS A 271 -11.24 15.60 12.72
N GLN A 272 -11.43 14.43 13.29
CA GLN A 272 -12.28 14.25 14.48
C GLN A 272 -11.71 15.00 15.70
N TYR A 273 -10.38 14.95 15.90
CA TYR A 273 -9.70 15.66 16.98
C TYR A 273 -9.77 17.19 16.80
N SER A 274 -9.62 17.69 15.56
CA SER A 274 -9.79 19.13 15.26
C SER A 274 -11.23 19.59 15.44
N SER A 275 -12.22 18.80 15.01
CA SER A 275 -13.64 19.13 15.25
C SER A 275 -13.97 19.15 16.74
N GLN A 276 -13.47 18.19 17.52
CA GLN A 276 -13.67 18.13 18.97
C GLN A 276 -13.00 19.32 19.68
N LYS A 277 -11.82 19.77 19.23
CA LYS A 277 -11.17 20.98 19.74
C LYS A 277 -11.92 22.26 19.38
N TYR A 278 -12.60 22.31 18.23
CA TYR A 278 -13.45 23.45 17.84
C TYR A 278 -14.71 23.53 18.71
N TYR A 279 -15.36 22.41 19.02
CA TYR A 279 -16.49 22.37 19.96
C TYR A 279 -16.07 22.74 21.39
N GLN A 280 -14.86 22.35 21.81
CA GLN A 280 -14.36 22.66 23.16
C GLN A 280 -13.89 24.11 23.32
N ASN A 281 -13.46 24.77 22.23
CA ASN A 281 -13.05 26.19 22.23
C ASN A 281 -14.17 27.16 21.78
N GLY A 282 -15.32 26.63 21.32
CA GLY A 282 -16.52 27.39 20.96
C GLY A 282 -17.52 27.55 22.12
N GLY A 283 -17.16 27.10 23.33
CA GLY A 283 -17.93 27.32 24.56
C GLY A 283 -17.83 28.74 25.13
N SER A 284 -17.17 29.66 24.43
CA SER A 284 -17.28 31.09 24.70
C SER A 284 -18.61 31.57 24.14
N THR A 285 -19.64 31.58 24.99
CA THR A 285 -20.88 32.33 24.80
C THR A 285 -20.59 33.69 24.18
N HIS A 286 -20.84 33.84 22.87
CA HIS A 286 -21.08 35.15 22.30
C HIS A 286 -22.45 35.58 22.83
N PRO A 287 -22.55 36.63 23.66
CA PRO A 287 -23.85 37.21 23.93
C PRO A 287 -24.34 37.74 22.58
N LEU A 288 -25.48 37.23 22.12
CA LEU A 288 -26.27 37.89 21.10
C LEU A 288 -26.55 39.29 21.65
N SER A 289 -25.88 40.30 21.11
CA SER A 289 -26.03 41.67 21.53
C SER A 289 -27.49 42.07 21.40
N ASP A 290 -28.05 42.52 22.51
CA ASP A 290 -29.37 43.12 22.65
C ASP A 290 -29.71 44.04 21.48
N ARG A 291 -30.60 43.59 20.60
CA ARG A 291 -31.29 44.48 19.68
C ARG A 291 -32.37 45.20 20.48
N LYS A 292 -31.99 46.38 20.96
CA LYS A 292 -32.78 47.39 21.68
C LYS A 292 -34.23 47.46 21.20
N SER A 293 -35.16 47.05 22.06
CA SER A 293 -36.59 47.24 21.92
C SER A 293 -36.92 48.75 21.92
N ALA A 294 -37.55 49.24 20.85
CA ALA A 294 -38.19 50.55 20.82
C ALA A 294 -39.59 50.45 21.46
N PRO A 295 -40.11 51.53 22.07
CA PRO A 295 -41.32 51.46 22.89
C PRO A 295 -42.59 51.30 22.04
N ALA A 296 -43.52 50.51 22.56
CA ALA A 296 -44.83 50.28 21.98
C ALA A 296 -45.69 51.55 22.03
N SER A 297 -46.21 51.96 20.87
CA SER A 297 -47.42 52.78 20.79
C SER A 297 -48.54 51.96 20.17
N ASN A 298 -49.63 51.82 20.93
CA ASN A 298 -50.87 51.15 20.57
C ASN A 298 -51.55 51.86 19.40
N VAL A 299 -51.81 51.17 18.28
CA VAL A 299 -53.00 51.38 17.44
C VAL A 299 -53.41 50.02 16.85
N ALA A 300 -54.71 49.76 16.96
CA ALA A 300 -55.43 48.51 16.78
C ALA A 300 -55.74 48.14 15.32
N ALA A 301 -56.38 46.96 15.19
CA ALA A 301 -57.12 46.40 14.05
C ALA A 301 -56.22 45.75 12.97
N ASP A 302 -56.50 44.60 12.37
CA ASP A 302 -57.77 43.87 12.20
C ASP A 302 -57.50 42.55 11.42
N TRP A 303 -58.49 41.64 11.46
CA TRP A 303 -58.71 40.46 10.60
C TRP A 303 -57.95 39.15 10.86
N ASP A 304 -58.48 38.42 11.84
CA ASP A 304 -58.60 36.96 11.82
C ASP A 304 -59.31 36.45 10.55
N LYS A 305 -58.73 35.45 9.88
CA LYS A 305 -59.37 34.14 9.67
C LYS A 305 -58.52 33.16 8.81
N VAL A 306 -58.37 31.94 9.36
CA VAL A 306 -58.43 30.63 8.67
C VAL A 306 -57.11 30.23 7.96
N THR A 307 -56.37 29.19 8.34
CA THR A 307 -56.74 27.77 8.48
C THR A 307 -55.77 26.96 9.37
N ASN A 308 -56.31 26.03 10.15
CA ASN A 308 -55.65 24.77 10.55
C ASN A 308 -55.28 23.93 9.33
N PHE A 309 -54.08 23.33 9.27
CA PHE A 309 -53.88 21.86 9.20
C PHE A 309 -52.40 21.45 9.01
N GLY A 310 -51.91 20.64 9.95
CA GLY A 310 -51.19 19.37 9.72
C GLY A 310 -49.99 19.32 8.77
N ASP A 311 -48.80 19.32 9.38
CA ASP A 311 -47.50 18.99 8.79
C ASP A 311 -47.45 17.61 8.11
N GLN A 312 -47.09 17.60 6.82
CA GLN A 312 -46.46 16.43 6.19
C GLN A 312 -45.48 16.86 5.09
N SER A 313 -44.35 16.12 5.06
CA SER A 313 -43.40 15.97 3.96
C SER A 313 -42.45 17.13 3.60
N HIS A 314 -41.20 16.92 4.01
CA HIS A 314 -39.99 16.91 3.20
C HIS A 314 -40.03 17.45 1.76
N LEU A 315 -39.03 18.31 1.50
CA LEU A 315 -38.33 18.57 0.24
C LEU A 315 -39.13 19.35 -0.83
N ILE A 316 -38.69 20.57 -1.12
CA ILE A 316 -37.91 20.90 -2.34
C ILE A 316 -37.58 22.41 -2.34
N SER A 317 -36.31 22.67 -2.64
CA SER A 317 -35.73 23.77 -3.40
C SER A 317 -36.44 25.13 -3.45
N PHE A 318 -35.66 26.15 -3.07
CA PHE A 318 -35.82 27.54 -3.47
C PHE A 318 -36.06 27.69 -4.98
N ALA A 319 -37.15 28.38 -5.32
CA ALA A 319 -37.26 29.27 -6.47
C ALA A 319 -38.41 30.24 -6.16
N GLY A 320 -38.07 31.49 -5.82
CA GLY A 320 -39.07 32.54 -5.63
C GLY A 320 -39.63 33.02 -6.98
N PRO A 321 -40.95 33.21 -7.12
CA PRO A 321 -41.53 33.81 -8.31
C PRO A 321 -41.60 35.35 -8.18
N PRO A 322 -41.56 36.10 -9.30
CA PRO A 322 -41.86 37.52 -9.33
C PRO A 322 -43.32 37.75 -9.73
N GLU A 323 -43.98 38.74 -9.14
CA GLU A 323 -45.19 39.34 -9.71
C GLU A 323 -45.04 40.87 -9.76
N ALA A 324 -45.63 41.41 -10.83
CA ALA A 324 -45.43 42.75 -11.34
C ALA A 324 -46.70 43.61 -11.21
N GLY A 325 -46.50 44.93 -11.15
CA GLY A 325 -47.48 46.00 -11.45
C GLY A 325 -48.05 46.68 -10.20
N GLU A 326 -48.07 48.01 -10.03
CA GLU A 326 -47.78 49.13 -10.93
C GLU A 326 -47.49 50.44 -10.14
N SER A 327 -46.91 51.40 -10.87
CA SER A 327 -46.84 52.87 -10.68
C SER A 327 -45.56 53.48 -10.06
N GLY A 328 -44.85 54.27 -10.88
CA GLY A 328 -43.86 55.26 -10.42
C GLY A 328 -42.57 55.35 -11.26
N GLU A 329 -42.60 56.19 -12.28
CA GLU A 329 -41.50 56.72 -13.13
C GLU A 329 -40.05 56.68 -12.60
N SER A 330 -39.10 56.25 -13.46
CA SER A 330 -38.10 57.12 -14.13
C SER A 330 -36.72 56.45 -14.44
N ILE A 331 -36.40 56.46 -15.75
CA ILE A 331 -35.10 56.77 -16.38
C ILE A 331 -33.91 55.74 -16.35
N HIS A 332 -33.53 55.34 -17.58
CA HIS A 332 -32.19 55.09 -18.17
C HIS A 332 -31.71 53.67 -18.58
N ASN A 333 -31.75 53.46 -19.91
CA ASN A 333 -30.81 52.84 -20.86
C ASN A 333 -30.12 51.46 -20.68
N GLN A 334 -30.27 50.70 -21.77
CA GLN A 334 -29.31 49.91 -22.56
C GLN A 334 -29.32 48.37 -22.46
N ASP A 335 -29.61 47.80 -23.63
CA ASP A 335 -29.92 46.42 -23.99
C ASP A 335 -28.77 45.41 -23.85
N GLY A 336 -29.12 44.21 -23.36
CA GLY A 336 -28.34 42.98 -23.48
C GLY A 336 -29.27 41.76 -23.55
N ILE A 337 -29.40 41.19 -24.75
CA ILE A 337 -30.28 40.07 -25.13
C ILE A 337 -30.00 38.80 -24.31
N ARG A 338 -31.00 38.20 -23.66
CA ARG A 338 -30.92 36.86 -23.03
C ARG A 338 -31.79 35.84 -23.77
N LYS A 339 -31.15 34.82 -24.37
CA LYS A 339 -31.79 33.61 -24.87
C LYS A 339 -32.12 32.65 -23.71
N THR A 340 -33.33 32.14 -23.66
CA THR A 340 -33.73 31.01 -22.79
C THR A 340 -33.82 29.75 -23.64
N VAL A 341 -33.09 28.71 -23.22
CA VAL A 341 -33.16 27.36 -23.78
C VAL A 341 -33.97 26.52 -22.80
N ALA A 342 -35.11 25.98 -23.24
CA ALA A 342 -35.87 25.00 -22.48
C ALA A 342 -35.23 23.62 -22.67
N VAL A 343 -34.86 22.96 -21.57
CA VAL A 343 -34.40 21.56 -21.56
C VAL A 343 -35.49 20.73 -20.91
N SER A 344 -36.13 19.86 -21.69
CA SER A 344 -37.02 18.81 -21.22
C SER A 344 -36.21 17.53 -21.04
N GLN A 345 -36.33 16.86 -19.89
CA GLN A 345 -35.84 15.50 -19.67
C GLN A 345 -37.01 14.59 -19.31
N THR A 346 -37.33 13.67 -20.21
CA THR A 346 -38.20 12.52 -19.95
C THR A 346 -37.37 11.38 -19.40
N VAL A 347 -37.81 10.79 -18.29
CA VAL A 347 -37.21 9.61 -17.67
C VAL A 347 -38.03 8.38 -18.06
N GLU A 348 -37.49 7.53 -18.91
CA GLU A 348 -38.03 6.19 -19.13
C GLU A 348 -37.45 5.22 -18.09
N ARG A 349 -38.34 4.48 -17.42
CA ARG A 349 -38.00 3.32 -16.60
C ARG A 349 -38.07 2.07 -17.47
N SER A 350 -36.97 1.31 -17.53
CA SER A 350 -36.94 -0.09 -17.92
C SER A 350 -36.21 -0.89 -16.86
#